data_AF-A0AA42XGW9-F1
#
_entry.id   AF-A0AA42XGW9-F1
#
_cell.length_a   1.000
_cell.length_b   1.000
_cell.length_c   1.000
_cell.angle_alpha   90.00
_cell.angle_beta   90.00
_cell.angle_gamma   90.00
#
_symmetry.space_group_name_H-M   'P 1'
#
loop_
_entity.id
_entity.type
_entity.pdbx_description
1 polymer ?
#
loop_
_entity_poly.entity_id
_entity_poly.type
_entity_poly.pdbx_seq_one_letter_code
_entity_poly.pdbx_strand_id
1 'polypeptide(L)'
;MKKFEILQQEYLNILSELDESFFNEKHSNSKKIEGLSSLFLASEPDNYWHAKNKIMIIGAETRGWEIKLTEEYSLENYTRSSIEQNKHFFKRMMNEPRTKKITFHDFTRAVADKSGHEGLIYSNLFCFDWNKKSPIGSKYFKEIHEVSRKLLSAQLNYFQPSIVILANGLSSVKFRREIFPLDRCKNSTNYENELIGKNQLWQFNFDDKNICYRIQHPSTRTGRKEAQNARNKLLDLLPNK
;
A
#
# COMPACT_ATOMS: atom_id res chain seq x y z
N MET A 1 8.31 22.57 -0.88
CA MET A 1 8.35 21.14 -1.27
C MET A 1 8.92 20.36 -0.09
N LYS A 2 8.33 19.23 0.30
CA LYS A 2 8.94 18.39 1.34
C LYS A 2 10.15 17.67 0.74
N LYS A 3 11.16 17.42 1.57
CA LYS A 3 12.33 16.62 1.22
C LYS A 3 12.02 15.16 1.54
N PHE A 4 12.18 14.26 0.57
CA PHE A 4 11.88 12.84 0.77
C PHE A 4 12.80 12.18 1.81
N GLU A 5 13.97 12.78 2.03
CA GLU A 5 14.88 12.46 3.12
C GLU A 5 14.20 12.47 4.50
N ILE A 6 13.15 13.29 4.68
CA ILE A 6 12.35 13.30 5.93
C ILE A 6 11.67 11.95 6.15
N LEU A 7 11.02 11.40 5.12
CA LEU A 7 10.36 10.09 5.21
C LEU A 7 11.38 8.96 5.26
N GLN A 8 12.50 9.08 4.55
CA GLN A 8 13.60 8.11 4.63
C GLN A 8 14.16 8.02 6.05
N GLN A 9 14.40 9.16 6.71
CA GLN A 9 14.86 9.18 8.09
C GLN A 9 13.83 8.59 9.05
N GLU A 10 12.54 8.89 8.85
CA GLU A 10 11.48 8.32 9.67
C GLU A 10 11.36 6.80 9.48
N TYR A 11 11.54 6.29 8.26
CA TYR A 11 11.65 4.86 8.02
C TYR A 11 12.82 4.26 8.79
N LEU A 12 14.01 4.87 8.73
CA LEU A 12 15.17 4.37 9.47
C LEU A 12 14.92 4.32 10.97
N ASN A 13 14.33 5.37 11.53
CA ASN A 13 13.98 5.43 12.95
C ASN A 13 13.05 4.27 13.32
N ILE A 14 11.97 4.05 12.55
CA ILE A 14 11.01 2.96 12.80
C ILE A 14 11.67 1.58 12.62
N LEU A 15 12.49 1.40 11.59
CA LEU A 15 13.11 0.10 11.29
C LEU A 15 14.23 -0.24 12.28
N SER A 16 14.87 0.75 12.89
CA SER A 16 15.91 0.54 13.90
C SER A 16 15.39 -0.10 15.19
N GLU A 17 14.06 -0.09 15.40
CA GLU A 17 13.42 -0.78 16.52
C GLU A 17 13.30 -2.30 16.31
N LEU A 18 13.48 -2.78 15.06
CA LEU A 18 13.47 -4.20 14.75
C LEU A 18 14.87 -4.81 14.84
N ASP A 19 14.90 -6.09 15.24
CA ASP A 19 16.13 -6.87 15.21
C ASP A 19 16.69 -6.96 13.78
N GLU A 20 18.02 -6.84 13.66
CA GLU A 20 18.73 -6.83 12.38
C GLU A 20 18.41 -8.06 11.51
N SER A 21 18.08 -9.20 12.13
CA SER A 21 17.76 -10.43 11.43
C SER A 21 16.54 -10.33 10.51
N PHE A 22 15.67 -9.32 10.67
CA PHE A 22 14.57 -9.06 9.74
C PHE A 22 15.04 -8.57 8.36
N PHE A 23 16.27 -8.02 8.29
CA PHE A 23 16.78 -7.35 7.09
C PHE A 23 18.08 -7.99 6.57
N ASN A 24 19.02 -8.29 7.47
CA ASN A 24 20.33 -8.79 7.10
C ASN A 24 20.28 -10.29 6.80
N GLU A 25 20.39 -10.62 5.51
CA GLU A 25 20.35 -12.01 5.03
C GLU A 25 21.53 -12.86 5.52
N LYS A 26 22.67 -12.21 5.83
CA LYS A 26 23.87 -12.87 6.34
C LYS A 26 23.83 -13.07 7.86
N HIS A 27 22.83 -12.52 8.55
CA HIS A 27 22.66 -12.70 9.99
C HIS A 27 22.39 -14.19 10.31
N SER A 28 23.00 -14.71 11.37
CA SER A 28 22.90 -16.14 11.76
C SER A 28 21.45 -16.60 11.95
N ASN A 29 20.60 -15.72 12.47
CA ASN A 29 19.17 -15.95 12.71
C ASN A 29 18.25 -15.23 11.70
N SER A 30 18.74 -14.96 10.49
CA SER A 30 18.01 -14.22 9.44
C SER A 30 16.57 -14.73 9.25
N LYS A 31 15.61 -13.82 9.22
CA LYS A 31 14.19 -14.18 9.04
C LYS A 31 13.86 -14.53 7.60
N LYS A 32 14.70 -14.12 6.65
CA LYS A 32 14.53 -14.44 5.23
C LYS A 32 14.67 -15.94 4.96
N ILE A 33 15.65 -16.60 5.55
CA ILE A 33 15.83 -18.06 5.45
C ILE A 33 14.68 -18.84 6.09
N GLU A 34 13.93 -18.22 7.00
CA GLU A 34 12.73 -18.81 7.61
C GLU A 34 11.45 -18.58 6.77
N GLY A 35 11.54 -17.76 5.72
CA GLY A 35 10.46 -17.49 4.77
C GLY A 35 9.91 -16.06 4.77
N LEU A 36 10.52 -15.12 5.49
CA LEU A 36 10.15 -13.69 5.41
C LEU A 36 10.59 -13.11 4.06
N SER A 37 9.77 -12.27 3.44
CA SER A 37 10.18 -11.52 2.24
C SER A 37 11.19 -10.42 2.57
N SER A 38 11.70 -9.73 1.55
CA SER A 38 12.34 -8.44 1.78
C SER A 38 11.31 -7.37 2.13
N LEU A 39 11.77 -6.25 2.70
CA LEU A 39 10.94 -5.12 3.11
C LEU A 39 10.35 -4.37 1.90
N PHE A 40 9.08 -4.06 1.96
CA PHE A 40 8.42 -3.11 1.07
C PHE A 40 8.35 -1.72 1.73
N LEU A 41 8.86 -0.69 1.05
CA LEU A 41 8.67 0.72 1.42
C LEU A 41 8.12 1.50 0.22
N ALA A 42 7.14 2.36 0.47
CA ALA A 42 6.63 3.25 -0.57
C ALA A 42 7.67 4.33 -0.91
N SER A 43 7.86 4.57 -2.22
CA SER A 43 8.72 5.62 -2.77
C SER A 43 7.94 6.88 -3.15
N GLU A 44 8.61 8.05 -3.17
CA GLU A 44 8.06 9.29 -3.70
C GLU A 44 8.22 9.37 -5.24
N PRO A 45 7.11 9.55 -6.00
CA PRO A 45 7.17 9.91 -7.41
C PRO A 45 7.78 11.30 -7.64
N ASP A 46 8.53 11.46 -8.75
CA ASP A 46 9.34 12.67 -9.00
C ASP A 46 8.54 13.98 -8.96
N ASN A 47 7.28 14.00 -9.45
CA ASN A 47 6.43 15.20 -9.43
C ASN A 47 5.29 15.14 -8.41
N TYR A 48 5.40 14.31 -7.37
CA TYR A 48 4.31 14.07 -6.41
C TYR A 48 3.70 15.35 -5.84
N TRP A 49 4.55 16.27 -5.38
CA TRP A 49 4.10 17.52 -4.74
C TRP A 49 3.38 18.47 -5.69
N HIS A 50 3.73 18.42 -6.98
CA HIS A 50 3.13 19.22 -8.06
C HIS A 50 1.93 18.52 -8.73
N ALA A 51 1.69 17.24 -8.43
CA ALA A 51 0.58 16.51 -9.01
C ALA A 51 -0.77 17.11 -8.58
N LYS A 52 -1.66 17.24 -9.59
CA LYS A 52 -3.05 17.70 -9.44
C LYS A 52 -3.83 16.82 -8.47
N ASN A 53 -3.73 15.50 -8.66
CA ASN A 53 -4.43 14.50 -7.85
C ASN A 53 -3.39 13.71 -7.04
N LYS A 54 -3.54 13.68 -5.71
CA LYS A 54 -2.67 12.92 -4.80
C LYS A 54 -3.45 11.75 -4.23
N ILE A 55 -3.22 10.55 -4.75
CA ILE A 55 -3.99 9.35 -4.42
C ILE A 55 -3.05 8.30 -3.84
N MET A 56 -3.40 7.71 -2.70
CA MET A 56 -2.66 6.57 -2.13
C MET A 56 -3.52 5.31 -2.19
N ILE A 57 -3.02 4.27 -2.87
CA ILE A 57 -3.66 2.96 -2.91
C ILE A 57 -2.93 2.03 -1.94
N ILE A 58 -3.69 1.49 -0.98
CA ILE A 58 -3.18 0.59 0.07
C ILE A 58 -3.66 -0.83 -0.23
N GLY A 59 -2.73 -1.68 -0.63
CA GLY A 59 -2.93 -3.09 -0.97
C GLY A 59 -2.36 -4.05 0.07
N ALA A 60 -2.19 -5.31 -0.33
CA ALA A 60 -1.50 -6.35 0.44
C ALA A 60 -0.58 -7.18 -0.49
N GLU A 61 0.12 -6.49 -1.38
CA GLU A 61 0.84 -7.00 -2.54
C GLU A 61 2.35 -7.11 -2.27
N THR A 62 2.71 -7.72 -1.14
CA THR A 62 4.11 -8.01 -0.77
C THR A 62 4.59 -9.38 -1.22
N ARG A 63 3.74 -10.13 -1.91
CA ARG A 63 4.01 -11.53 -2.30
C ARG A 63 5.23 -11.64 -3.23
N GLY A 64 6.26 -12.32 -2.75
CA GLY A 64 7.54 -12.50 -3.44
C GLY A 64 8.35 -11.22 -3.53
N TRP A 65 8.12 -10.24 -2.64
CA TRP A 65 8.88 -9.00 -2.65
C TRP A 65 10.33 -9.26 -2.27
N GLU A 66 11.26 -8.93 -3.16
CA GLU A 66 12.69 -9.17 -3.00
C GLU A 66 13.47 -7.90 -3.30
N ILE A 67 14.45 -7.62 -2.46
CA ILE A 67 15.47 -6.59 -2.67
C ILE A 67 16.78 -7.32 -2.98
N LYS A 68 17.53 -6.77 -3.93
CA LYS A 68 18.92 -7.15 -4.17
C LYS A 68 19.81 -6.02 -3.67
N LEU A 69 20.62 -6.31 -2.65
CA LEU A 69 21.65 -5.38 -2.21
C LEU A 69 22.82 -5.41 -3.21
N THR A 70 23.26 -4.24 -3.63
CA THR A 70 24.46 -4.06 -4.46
C THR A 70 25.70 -3.78 -3.62
N GLU A 71 25.51 -3.43 -2.36
CA GLU A 71 26.54 -3.05 -1.38
C GLU A 71 26.41 -3.93 -0.13
N GLU A 72 27.37 -3.81 0.78
CA GLU A 72 27.27 -4.46 2.08
C GLU A 72 26.06 -3.95 2.87
N TYR A 73 25.55 -4.82 3.75
CA TYR A 73 24.40 -4.49 4.57
C TYR A 73 24.75 -3.36 5.56
N SER A 74 23.97 -2.29 5.48
CA SER A 74 23.62 -1.43 6.61
C SER A 74 22.11 -1.21 6.58
N LEU A 75 21.51 -0.76 7.67
CA LEU A 75 20.09 -0.47 7.70
C LEU A 75 19.74 0.67 6.72
N GLU A 76 20.61 1.67 6.59
CA GLU A 76 20.51 2.79 5.64
C GLU A 76 20.49 2.28 4.19
N ASN A 77 21.47 1.46 3.84
CA ASN A 77 21.59 0.89 2.51
C ASN A 77 20.40 -0.01 2.17
N TYR A 78 19.98 -0.87 3.11
CA TYR A 78 18.82 -1.74 2.92
C TYR A 78 17.52 -0.94 2.72
N THR A 79 17.31 0.10 3.54
CA THR A 79 16.16 1.00 3.45
C THR A 79 16.13 1.72 2.10
N ARG A 80 17.27 2.30 1.69
CA ARG A 80 17.41 2.93 0.37
C ARG A 80 17.11 1.94 -0.76
N SER A 81 17.67 0.74 -0.71
CA SER A 81 17.42 -0.29 -1.73
C SER A 81 15.95 -0.74 -1.77
N SER A 82 15.26 -0.80 -0.64
CA SER A 82 13.81 -1.10 -0.58
C SER A 82 12.97 -0.04 -1.30
N ILE A 83 13.26 1.22 -1.04
CA ILE A 83 12.60 2.37 -1.67
C ILE A 83 12.87 2.39 -3.17
N GLU A 84 14.13 2.23 -3.58
CA GLU A 84 14.50 2.21 -4.99
C GLU A 84 13.87 1.03 -5.73
N GLN A 85 13.81 -0.15 -5.11
CA GLN A 85 13.11 -1.30 -5.66
C GLN A 85 11.63 -0.98 -5.90
N ASN A 86 10.96 -0.30 -4.96
CA ASN A 86 9.57 0.13 -5.15
C ASN A 86 9.44 1.15 -6.28
N LYS A 87 10.31 2.16 -6.34
CA LYS A 87 10.32 3.18 -7.39
C LYS A 87 10.46 2.57 -8.78
N HIS A 88 11.44 1.66 -8.95
CA HIS A 88 11.67 0.94 -10.20
C HIS A 88 10.50 0.04 -10.56
N PHE A 89 9.99 -0.73 -9.59
CA PHE A 89 8.83 -1.60 -9.79
C PHE A 89 7.62 -0.79 -10.25
N PHE A 90 7.30 0.32 -9.57
CA PHE A 90 6.14 1.16 -9.87
C PHE A 90 6.25 1.78 -11.27
N LYS A 91 7.41 2.35 -11.61
CA LYS A 91 7.68 2.90 -12.95
C LYS A 91 7.52 1.84 -14.03
N ARG A 92 8.06 0.63 -13.83
CA ARG A 92 7.87 -0.48 -14.78
C ARG A 92 6.40 -0.88 -14.90
N MET A 93 5.72 -1.06 -13.77
CA MET A 93 4.32 -1.49 -13.69
C MET A 93 3.36 -0.49 -14.37
N MET A 94 3.64 0.81 -14.31
CA MET A 94 2.89 1.85 -15.03
C MET A 94 3.01 1.75 -16.56
N ASN A 95 4.15 1.26 -17.06
CA ASN A 95 4.44 1.13 -18.49
C ASN A 95 3.97 -0.20 -19.09
N GLU A 96 3.48 -1.13 -18.27
CA GLU A 96 2.96 -2.39 -18.79
C GLU A 96 1.68 -2.20 -19.63
N PRO A 97 1.46 -3.06 -20.65
CA PRO A 97 0.23 -3.06 -21.43
C PRO A 97 -1.00 -3.22 -20.54
N ARG A 98 -2.08 -2.53 -20.90
CA ARG A 98 -3.36 -2.65 -20.20
C ARG A 98 -3.94 -4.01 -20.52
N THR A 99 -4.27 -4.77 -19.49
CA THR A 99 -4.85 -6.10 -19.64
C THR A 99 -6.27 -6.11 -19.12
N LYS A 100 -7.08 -7.08 -19.57
CA LYS A 100 -8.40 -7.35 -18.99
C LYS A 100 -8.31 -8.17 -17.69
N LYS A 101 -7.12 -8.35 -17.14
CA LYS A 101 -6.95 -9.14 -15.91
C LYS A 101 -7.48 -8.35 -14.71
N ILE A 102 -7.84 -9.11 -13.69
CA ILE A 102 -8.40 -8.61 -12.45
C ILE A 102 -7.29 -8.70 -11.42
N THR A 103 -6.34 -7.78 -11.49
CA THR A 103 -5.22 -7.68 -10.54
C THR A 103 -5.20 -6.31 -9.87
N PHE A 104 -4.51 -6.22 -8.72
CA PHE A 104 -4.27 -4.95 -8.06
C PHE A 104 -3.48 -3.97 -8.94
N HIS A 105 -2.49 -4.46 -9.69
CA HIS A 105 -1.69 -3.62 -10.58
C HIS A 105 -2.51 -3.10 -11.77
N ASP A 106 -3.41 -3.90 -12.35
CA ASP A 106 -4.34 -3.43 -13.38
C ASP A 106 -5.27 -2.34 -12.84
N PHE A 107 -5.77 -2.50 -11.61
CA PHE A 107 -6.58 -1.47 -10.96
C PHE A 107 -5.77 -0.19 -10.69
N THR A 108 -4.51 -0.32 -10.25
CA THR A 108 -3.60 0.82 -10.03
C THR A 108 -3.35 1.58 -11.33
N ARG A 109 -3.16 0.88 -12.46
CA ARG A 109 -3.07 1.50 -13.78
C ARG A 109 -4.37 2.19 -14.20
N ALA A 110 -5.52 1.59 -13.94
CA ALA A 110 -6.81 2.23 -14.25
C ALA A 110 -7.01 3.55 -13.47
N VAL A 111 -6.58 3.59 -12.20
CA VAL A 111 -6.55 4.83 -11.41
C VAL A 111 -5.59 5.86 -12.04
N ALA A 112 -4.40 5.44 -12.47
CA ALA A 112 -3.46 6.32 -13.16
C ALA A 112 -4.01 6.84 -14.50
N ASP A 113 -4.68 6.01 -15.29
CA ASP A 113 -5.27 6.40 -16.57
C ASP A 113 -6.38 7.46 -16.36
N LYS A 114 -7.15 7.36 -15.26
CA LYS A 114 -8.20 8.31 -14.85
C LYS A 114 -7.65 9.60 -14.24
N SER A 115 -6.79 9.49 -13.22
CA SER A 115 -6.41 10.60 -12.32
C SER A 115 -4.96 11.07 -12.47
N GLY A 116 -4.17 10.41 -13.31
CA GLY A 116 -2.73 10.68 -13.48
C GLY A 116 -1.88 9.85 -12.52
N HIS A 117 -0.65 9.52 -12.94
CA HIS A 117 0.28 8.72 -12.13
C HIS A 117 1.26 9.55 -11.30
N GLU A 118 1.47 10.83 -11.62
CA GLU A 118 2.46 11.68 -10.94
C GLU A 118 2.21 11.81 -9.43
N GLY A 119 0.95 11.78 -8.99
CA GLY A 119 0.56 11.86 -7.59
C GLY A 119 0.10 10.54 -6.98
N LEU A 120 0.38 9.41 -7.64
CA LEU A 120 -0.09 8.10 -7.22
C LEU A 120 0.95 7.39 -6.34
N ILE A 121 0.55 7.04 -5.12
CA ILE A 121 1.35 6.26 -4.18
C ILE A 121 0.83 4.84 -4.11
N TYR A 122 1.73 3.88 -4.32
CA TYR A 122 1.47 2.46 -4.08
C TYR A 122 2.06 2.06 -2.73
N SER A 123 1.18 1.65 -1.81
CA SER A 123 1.56 1.16 -0.49
C SER A 123 0.86 -0.15 -0.14
N ASN A 124 1.27 -0.77 0.95
CA ASN A 124 0.73 -2.00 1.48
C ASN A 124 0.43 -1.89 2.96
N LEU A 125 -0.61 -2.61 3.41
CA LEU A 125 -0.98 -2.69 4.81
C LEU A 125 0.08 -3.43 5.65
N PHE A 126 0.77 -4.39 5.04
CA PHE A 126 1.91 -5.07 5.63
C PHE A 126 3.15 -4.86 4.76
N CYS A 127 4.30 -4.59 5.37
CA CYS A 127 5.55 -4.34 4.67
C CYS A 127 6.37 -5.61 4.36
N PHE A 128 5.88 -6.78 4.79
CA PHE A 128 6.47 -8.09 4.52
C PHE A 128 5.41 -9.09 4.05
N ASP A 129 5.86 -10.15 3.39
CA ASP A 129 5.13 -11.41 3.26
C ASP A 129 5.75 -12.50 4.13
N TRP A 130 5.00 -13.58 4.33
CA TRP A 130 5.51 -14.81 4.90
C TRP A 130 5.25 -15.98 3.96
N ASN A 131 6.30 -16.63 3.50
CA ASN A 131 6.25 -17.76 2.57
C ASN A 131 5.41 -17.45 1.32
N LYS A 132 5.58 -16.25 0.74
CA LYS A 132 4.84 -15.78 -0.44
C LYS A 132 3.32 -15.71 -0.17
N LYS A 133 2.92 -15.44 1.07
CA LYS A 133 1.54 -15.31 1.52
C LYS A 133 1.44 -14.16 2.53
N SER A 134 0.19 -13.85 2.92
CA SER A 134 -0.05 -12.87 3.99
C SER A 134 0.74 -13.22 5.26
N PRO A 135 1.35 -12.23 5.94
CA PRO A 135 2.14 -12.46 7.15
C PRO A 135 1.30 -12.77 8.39
N ILE A 136 -0.04 -12.68 8.33
CA ILE A 136 -0.95 -12.85 9.49
C ILE A 136 -0.74 -14.17 10.23
N GLY A 137 -0.40 -15.25 9.52
CA GLY A 137 -0.14 -16.56 10.12
C GLY A 137 1.32 -16.80 10.55
N SER A 138 2.18 -15.78 10.46
CA SER A 138 3.60 -15.89 10.82
C SER A 138 3.78 -15.86 12.34
N LYS A 139 4.81 -16.57 12.83
CA LYS A 139 5.26 -16.43 14.22
C LYS A 139 5.83 -15.04 14.55
N TYR A 140 6.24 -14.29 13.53
CA TYR A 140 6.74 -12.91 13.63
C TYR A 140 5.67 -11.86 13.36
N PHE A 141 4.39 -12.26 13.35
CA PHE A 141 3.33 -11.36 12.92
C PHE A 141 3.18 -10.14 13.83
N LYS A 142 3.47 -10.26 15.13
CA LYS A 142 3.38 -9.14 16.06
C LYS A 142 4.32 -8.01 15.65
N GLU A 143 5.57 -8.33 15.38
CA GLU A 143 6.65 -7.43 14.96
C GLU A 143 6.33 -6.85 13.57
N ILE A 144 5.98 -7.72 12.61
CA ILE A 144 5.61 -7.29 11.24
C ILE A 144 4.43 -6.33 11.29
N HIS A 145 3.41 -6.63 12.09
CA HIS A 145 2.22 -5.81 12.22
C HIS A 145 2.55 -4.44 12.81
N GLU A 146 3.30 -4.40 13.92
CA GLU A 146 3.66 -3.15 14.58
C GLU A 146 4.47 -2.23 13.67
N VAL A 147 5.52 -2.77 13.03
CA VAL A 147 6.36 -1.98 12.12
C VAL A 147 5.56 -1.52 10.91
N SER A 148 4.71 -2.39 10.33
CA SER A 148 3.89 -2.03 9.16
C SER A 148 2.92 -0.88 9.48
N ARG A 149 2.31 -0.92 10.68
CA ARG A 149 1.42 0.14 11.16
C ARG A 149 2.15 1.47 11.32
N LYS A 150 3.35 1.46 11.92
CA LYS A 150 4.20 2.66 12.08
C LYS A 150 4.61 3.23 10.73
N LEU A 151 5.14 2.39 9.83
CA LEU A 151 5.55 2.79 8.48
C LEU A 151 4.39 3.37 7.65
N LEU A 152 3.23 2.72 7.65
CA LEU A 152 2.06 3.22 6.91
C LEU A 152 1.53 4.54 7.49
N SER A 153 1.58 4.72 8.81
CA SER A 153 1.24 5.99 9.45
C SER A 153 2.21 7.11 9.04
N ALA A 154 3.52 6.82 9.03
CA ALA A 154 4.54 7.76 8.55
C ALA A 154 4.32 8.15 7.08
N GLN A 155 3.98 7.18 6.22
CA GLN A 155 3.64 7.43 4.82
C GLN A 155 2.43 8.34 4.67
N LEU A 156 1.32 8.07 5.37
CA LEU A 156 0.11 8.90 5.32
C LEU A 156 0.41 10.34 5.77
N ASN A 157 1.20 10.51 6.83
CA ASN A 157 1.60 11.81 7.36
C ASN A 157 2.53 12.57 6.40
N TYR A 158 3.47 11.88 5.77
CA TYR A 158 4.38 12.49 4.82
C TYR A 158 3.67 12.88 3.53
N PHE A 159 3.03 11.91 2.85
CA PHE A 159 2.45 12.10 1.52
C PHE A 159 1.20 13.00 1.55
N GLN A 160 0.39 12.96 2.61
CA GLN A 160 -0.84 13.75 2.71
C GLN A 160 -1.74 13.60 1.46
N PRO A 161 -2.10 12.37 1.05
CA PRO A 161 -2.92 12.16 -0.13
C PRO A 161 -4.32 12.77 0.06
N SER A 162 -4.91 13.39 -0.95
CA SER A 162 -6.32 13.84 -0.83
C SER A 162 -7.30 12.67 -0.86
N ILE A 163 -6.92 11.58 -1.54
CA ILE A 163 -7.73 10.36 -1.65
C ILE A 163 -6.93 9.14 -1.19
N VAL A 164 -7.53 8.30 -0.36
CA VAL A 164 -6.98 6.99 0.04
C VAL A 164 -7.89 5.87 -0.45
N ILE A 165 -7.34 4.90 -1.18
CA ILE A 165 -8.07 3.71 -1.64
C ILE A 165 -7.59 2.50 -0.84
N LEU A 166 -8.46 1.98 0.02
CA LEU A 166 -8.24 0.80 0.84
C LEU A 166 -8.68 -0.44 0.06
N ALA A 167 -7.72 -1.07 -0.61
CA ALA A 167 -7.93 -2.17 -1.56
C ALA A 167 -7.53 -3.53 -0.97
N ASN A 168 -7.85 -3.76 0.31
CA ASN A 168 -7.50 -4.97 1.05
C ASN A 168 -8.68 -5.95 1.20
N GLY A 169 -8.37 -7.24 1.33
CA GLY A 169 -9.38 -8.29 1.55
C GLY A 169 -9.93 -8.35 2.98
N LEU A 170 -11.00 -9.14 3.18
CA LEU A 170 -11.72 -9.26 4.47
C LEU A 170 -10.84 -9.70 5.65
N SER A 171 -9.83 -10.54 5.41
CA SER A 171 -8.92 -11.04 6.46
C SER A 171 -8.11 -9.93 7.14
N SER A 172 -7.98 -8.77 6.50
CA SER A 172 -7.19 -7.64 7.00
C SER A 172 -8.01 -6.55 7.71
N VAL A 173 -9.32 -6.74 7.85
CA VAL A 173 -10.25 -5.72 8.36
C VAL A 173 -9.87 -5.21 9.75
N LYS A 174 -9.43 -6.10 10.66
CA LYS A 174 -9.01 -5.71 12.01
C LYS A 174 -7.82 -4.73 11.95
N PHE A 175 -6.75 -5.10 11.27
CA PHE A 175 -5.52 -4.31 11.19
C PHE A 175 -5.73 -2.98 10.46
N ARG A 176 -6.53 -2.99 9.39
CA ARG A 176 -6.93 -1.75 8.71
C ARG A 176 -7.67 -0.80 9.65
N ARG A 177 -8.55 -1.32 10.52
CA ARG A 177 -9.30 -0.50 11.50
C ARG A 177 -8.43 0.08 12.61
N GLU A 178 -7.23 -0.44 12.83
CA GLU A 178 -6.29 0.18 13.77
C GLU A 178 -5.69 1.47 13.21
N ILE A 179 -5.57 1.58 11.88
CA ILE A 179 -5.09 2.79 11.19
C ILE A 179 -6.27 3.70 10.83
N PHE A 180 -7.40 3.12 10.40
CA PHE A 180 -8.62 3.81 10.02
C PHE A 180 -9.80 3.37 10.92
N PRO A 181 -9.83 3.76 12.20
CA PRO A 181 -10.88 3.36 13.12
C PRO A 181 -12.21 4.05 12.77
N LEU A 182 -13.32 3.34 13.01
CA LEU A 182 -14.63 3.70 12.48
C LEU A 182 -15.21 5.00 13.05
N ASP A 183 -14.86 5.35 14.30
CA ASP A 183 -15.23 6.59 14.98
C ASP A 183 -14.62 7.83 14.30
N ARG A 184 -13.53 7.66 13.56
CA ARG A 184 -12.86 8.70 12.75
C ARG A 184 -13.32 8.71 11.29
N CYS A 185 -14.18 7.77 10.89
CA CYS A 185 -14.77 7.70 9.55
C CYS A 185 -16.11 8.47 9.53
N LYS A 186 -16.09 9.70 9.02
CA LYS A 186 -17.26 10.60 8.96
C LYS A 186 -17.88 10.66 7.56
N ASN A 187 -19.06 11.26 7.45
CA ASN A 187 -19.74 11.57 6.17
C ASN A 187 -19.76 10.39 5.20
N SER A 188 -20.17 9.23 5.69
CA SER A 188 -20.06 8.01 4.91
C SER A 188 -21.14 7.90 3.84
N THR A 189 -20.76 7.47 2.64
CA THR A 189 -21.66 7.23 1.51
C THR A 189 -21.63 5.75 1.14
N ASN A 190 -22.82 5.20 0.88
CA ASN A 190 -23.01 3.89 0.26
C ASN A 190 -23.64 4.06 -1.12
N TYR A 191 -23.59 3.00 -1.94
CA TYR A 191 -24.04 3.01 -3.32
C TYR A 191 -25.10 1.94 -3.57
N GLU A 192 -25.91 1.62 -2.55
CA GLU A 192 -26.89 0.53 -2.62
C GLU A 192 -28.00 0.86 -3.63
N ASN A 193 -28.36 2.14 -3.77
CA ASN A 193 -29.27 2.63 -4.82
C ASN A 193 -28.74 2.41 -6.24
N GLU A 194 -27.44 2.19 -6.40
CA GLU A 194 -26.78 1.84 -7.67
C GLU A 194 -26.47 0.33 -7.75
N LEU A 195 -27.13 -0.49 -6.92
CA LEU A 195 -26.93 -1.94 -6.81
C LEU A 195 -25.50 -2.34 -6.41
N ILE A 196 -24.78 -1.44 -5.72
CA ILE A 196 -23.44 -1.71 -5.18
C ILE A 196 -23.53 -1.80 -3.66
N GLY A 197 -23.46 -3.03 -3.16
CA GLY A 197 -23.52 -3.28 -1.71
C GLY A 197 -22.40 -2.57 -0.96
N LYS A 198 -22.67 -2.10 0.27
CA LYS A 198 -21.68 -1.44 1.15
C LYS A 198 -20.39 -2.23 1.35
N ASN A 199 -20.46 -3.56 1.23
CA ASN A 199 -19.30 -4.47 1.32
C ASN A 199 -18.37 -4.46 0.10
N GLN A 200 -18.83 -3.88 -1.02
CA GLN A 200 -18.10 -3.79 -2.28
C GLN A 200 -17.47 -2.42 -2.49
N LEU A 201 -18.19 -1.34 -2.14
CA LEU A 201 -17.70 0.03 -2.14
C LEU A 201 -18.27 0.79 -0.94
N TRP A 202 -17.39 1.46 -0.21
CA TRP A 202 -17.78 2.34 0.90
C TRP A 202 -16.89 3.58 0.89
N GLN A 203 -17.51 4.75 0.79
CA GLN A 203 -16.82 6.04 0.87
C GLN A 203 -16.99 6.62 2.29
N PHE A 204 -15.96 7.28 2.80
CA PHE A 204 -16.02 8.07 4.03
C PHE A 204 -14.92 9.14 4.05
N ASN A 205 -15.10 10.19 4.84
CA ASN A 205 -14.03 11.13 5.16
C ASN A 205 -13.27 10.61 6.39
N PHE A 206 -11.95 10.59 6.32
CA PHE A 206 -11.09 10.23 7.43
C PHE A 206 -10.43 11.47 8.01
N ASP A 207 -10.65 11.73 9.31
CA ASP A 207 -10.13 12.89 10.05
C ASP A 207 -10.38 14.26 9.42
N ASP A 208 -11.40 14.38 8.57
CA ASP A 208 -11.65 15.59 7.78
C ASP A 208 -10.45 15.98 6.87
N LYS A 209 -9.51 15.05 6.63
CA LYS A 209 -8.29 15.22 5.83
C LYS A 209 -8.38 14.56 4.46
N ASN A 210 -8.86 13.31 4.43
CA ASN A 210 -8.78 12.47 3.24
C ASN A 210 -10.16 11.91 2.90
N ILE A 211 -10.49 11.87 1.61
CA ILE A 211 -11.61 11.06 1.13
C ILE A 211 -11.11 9.63 0.97
N CYS A 212 -11.74 8.70 1.68
CA CYS A 212 -11.36 7.30 1.67
C CYS A 212 -12.39 6.46 0.93
N TYR A 213 -11.90 5.55 0.09
CA TYR A 213 -12.71 4.52 -0.56
C TYR A 213 -12.24 3.15 -0.12
N ARG A 214 -13.12 2.36 0.48
CA ARG A 214 -12.87 0.94 0.73
C ARG A 214 -13.51 0.12 -0.37
N ILE A 215 -12.72 -0.73 -1.01
CA ILE A 215 -13.19 -1.73 -1.98
C ILE A 215 -12.80 -3.14 -1.54
N GLN A 216 -13.43 -4.15 -2.14
CA GLN A 216 -12.86 -5.50 -2.11
C GLN A 216 -11.50 -5.51 -2.81
N HIS A 217 -10.63 -6.43 -2.38
CA HIS A 217 -9.34 -6.63 -3.04
C HIS A 217 -9.54 -6.81 -4.55
N PRO A 218 -8.80 -6.08 -5.41
CA PRO A 218 -9.00 -6.12 -6.85
C PRO A 218 -9.00 -7.55 -7.40
N SER A 219 -8.07 -8.40 -6.92
CA SER A 219 -7.94 -9.81 -7.30
C SER A 219 -9.01 -10.77 -6.71
N THR A 220 -10.08 -10.28 -6.08
CA THR A 220 -11.13 -11.15 -5.50
C THR A 220 -11.79 -12.04 -6.56
N ARG A 221 -12.00 -13.32 -6.22
CA ARG A 221 -12.67 -14.30 -7.09
C ARG A 221 -14.15 -14.45 -6.72
N THR A 222 -14.47 -14.42 -5.43
CA THR A 222 -15.84 -14.46 -4.93
C THR A 222 -16.49 -13.08 -5.10
N GLY A 223 -17.71 -13.05 -5.63
CA GLY A 223 -18.41 -11.78 -5.92
C GLY A 223 -17.67 -10.91 -6.94
N ARG A 224 -17.01 -11.54 -7.92
CA ARG A 224 -16.12 -10.85 -8.89
C ARG A 224 -16.86 -9.76 -9.67
N LYS A 225 -18.09 -10.02 -10.09
CA LYS A 225 -18.87 -9.09 -10.92
C LYS A 225 -19.26 -7.87 -10.11
N GLU A 226 -19.69 -8.07 -8.88
CA GLU A 226 -20.04 -7.05 -7.90
C GLU A 226 -18.82 -6.20 -7.55
N ALA A 227 -17.68 -6.84 -7.30
CA ALA A 227 -16.42 -6.15 -7.04
C ALA A 227 -15.94 -5.36 -8.27
N GLN A 228 -16.17 -5.86 -9.49
CA GLN A 228 -15.86 -5.13 -10.72
C GLN A 228 -16.76 -3.91 -10.89
N ASN A 229 -18.07 -4.04 -10.68
CA ASN A 229 -19.00 -2.92 -10.74
C ASN A 229 -18.63 -1.83 -9.73
N ALA A 230 -18.28 -2.23 -8.50
CA ALA A 230 -17.79 -1.31 -7.47
C ALA A 230 -16.50 -0.58 -7.88
N ARG A 231 -15.54 -1.27 -8.51
CA ARG A 231 -14.31 -0.64 -9.03
C ARG A 231 -14.60 0.33 -10.17
N ASN A 232 -15.48 -0.03 -11.10
CA ASN A 232 -15.88 0.87 -12.19
C ASN A 232 -16.53 2.14 -11.63
N LYS A 233 -17.46 1.99 -10.68
CA LYS A 233 -18.07 3.13 -9.99
C LYS A 233 -17.02 3.98 -9.26
N LEU A 234 -16.06 3.36 -8.58
CA LEU A 234 -14.96 4.09 -7.98
C LEU A 234 -14.18 4.90 -9.02
N LEU A 235 -13.82 4.31 -10.15
CA LEU A 235 -13.12 5.04 -11.22
C LEU A 235 -13.93 6.24 -11.74
N ASP A 236 -15.25 6.15 -11.80
CA ASP A 236 -16.11 7.28 -12.18
C ASP A 236 -16.10 8.41 -11.15
N LEU A 237 -15.97 8.07 -9.86
CA LEU A 237 -15.92 9.02 -8.75
C LEU A 237 -14.56 9.71 -8.60
N LEU A 238 -13.50 9.12 -9.13
CA LEU A 238 -12.16 9.69 -9.04
C LEU A 238 -12.02 10.94 -9.92
N PRO A 239 -11.19 11.91 -9.51
CA PRO A 239 -10.96 13.12 -10.29
C PRO A 239 -10.24 12.80 -11.60
N ASN A 240 -10.52 13.57 -12.65
CA ASN A 240 -9.78 13.49 -13.90
C ASN A 240 -8.37 14.07 -13.74
N LYS A 241 -7.39 13.48 -14.44
CA LYS A 241 -6.03 14.02 -14.58
C LYS A 241 -6.01 15.47 -15.06
#